data_AF-A0A350M0D1-F1
#
_entry.id   AF-A0A350M0D1-F1
#
_cell.length_a   1.000
_cell.length_b   1.000
_cell.length_c   1.000
_cell.angle_alpha   90.00
_cell.angle_beta   90.00
_cell.angle_gamma   90.00
#
_symmetry.space_group_name_H-M   'P 1'
#
loop_
_entity.id
_entity.type
_entity.pdbx_description
1 polymer ?
#
loop_
_entity_poly.entity_id
_entity_poly.type
_entity_poly.pdbx_seq_one_letter_code
_entity_poly.pdbx_strand_id
1 'polypeptide(L)'
;MKKFFVFLVFLMIREGWSTETVSGNVYGTWTKEKSPYIVNGDINVPSGKGLEIEEGVLVMFHQHTRFFVYGTLNTNGTLDFPVVFTGY
;
A
#
# COMPACT_ATOMS: atom_id res chain seq x y z
N MET A 1 8.74 -15.40 43.78
CA MET A 1 9.81 -15.14 42.78
C MET A 1 9.82 -16.27 41.77
N LYS A 2 10.08 -15.95 40.49
CA LYS A 2 9.98 -16.81 39.29
C LYS A 2 8.56 -17.06 38.81
N LYS A 3 8.08 -16.18 37.91
CA LYS A 3 7.30 -16.49 36.67
C LYS A 3 6.82 -15.21 35.95
N PHE A 4 7.59 -14.12 36.00
CA PHE A 4 7.20 -12.82 35.42
C PHE A 4 7.98 -12.42 34.16
N PHE A 5 8.70 -13.35 33.51
CA PHE A 5 9.63 -13.01 32.42
C PHE A 5 9.27 -13.57 31.03
N VAL A 6 8.06 -14.13 30.84
CA VAL A 6 7.69 -14.73 29.53
C VAL A 6 6.72 -13.86 28.73
N PHE A 7 6.14 -12.81 29.32
CA PHE A 7 5.18 -11.94 28.62
C PHE A 7 5.80 -10.73 27.89
N LEU A 8 7.08 -10.43 28.12
CA LEU A 8 7.76 -9.25 27.57
C LEU A 8 8.54 -9.51 26.25
N VAL A 9 8.58 -10.75 25.78
CA VAL A 9 9.32 -11.14 24.55
C VAL A 9 8.39 -11.37 23.35
N PHE A 10 7.07 -11.42 23.57
CA PHE A 10 6.08 -11.59 22.49
C PHE A 10 5.55 -10.28 21.89
N LEU A 11 6.00 -9.12 22.41
CA LEU A 11 5.57 -7.79 21.95
C LEU A 11 6.54 -7.14 20.94
N MET A 12 7.44 -7.92 20.34
CA MET A 12 8.54 -7.43 19.48
C MET A 12 8.59 -8.19 18.14
N ILE A 13 7.45 -8.30 17.46
CA ILE A 13 7.34 -8.83 16.09
C ILE A 13 6.24 -7.99 15.42
N ARG A 14 6.37 -7.28 14.29
CA ARG A 14 7.44 -7.06 13.30
C ARG A 14 6.98 -5.85 12.49
N GLU A 15 7.59 -4.68 12.66
CA GLU A 15 7.47 -3.62 11.66
C GLU A 15 8.48 -3.92 10.55
N GLY A 16 8.24 -5.02 9.84
CA GLY A 16 8.89 -5.26 8.56
C GLY A 16 8.03 -4.58 7.51
N TRP A 17 8.63 -3.67 6.73
CA TRP A 17 8.03 -3.13 5.51
C TRP A 17 7.37 -4.28 4.73
N SER A 18 6.04 -4.33 4.72
CA SER A 18 5.34 -5.40 4.02
C SER A 18 4.99 -4.90 2.63
N THR A 19 5.71 -5.37 1.62
CA THR A 19 5.35 -5.09 0.24
C THR A 19 4.01 -5.74 -0.10
N GLU A 20 3.04 -4.96 -0.56
CA GLU A 20 1.74 -5.48 -0.98
C GLU A 20 1.72 -5.62 -2.51
N THR A 21 1.54 -6.84 -3.01
CA THR A 21 1.36 -7.08 -4.45
C THR A 21 -0.13 -7.07 -4.80
N VAL A 22 -0.50 -6.25 -5.78
CA VAL A 22 -1.90 -6.01 -6.18
C VAL A 22 -2.13 -6.29 -7.66
N SER A 23 -3.35 -6.71 -7.97
CA SER A 23 -3.90 -6.85 -9.32
C SER A 23 -5.43 -6.91 -9.25
N GLY A 24 -6.13 -6.69 -10.36
CA GLY A 24 -7.60 -6.74 -10.41
C GLY A 24 -8.26 -5.52 -9.79
N ASN A 25 -9.37 -5.71 -9.08
CA ASN A 25 -10.10 -4.60 -8.48
C ASN A 25 -9.42 -4.14 -7.19
N VAL A 26 -9.15 -2.84 -7.08
CA VAL A 26 -8.54 -2.20 -5.90
C VAL A 26 -9.43 -1.06 -5.39
N TYR A 27 -9.50 -0.92 -4.06
CA TYR A 27 -10.25 0.13 -3.36
C TYR A 27 -9.84 0.13 -1.87
N GLY A 28 -10.22 1.16 -1.13
CA GLY A 28 -9.83 1.35 0.26
C GLY A 28 -8.67 2.32 0.39
N THR A 29 -7.83 2.14 1.40
CA THR A 29 -6.70 3.02 1.69
C THR A 29 -5.38 2.30 1.48
N TRP A 30 -4.50 2.91 0.71
CA TRP A 30 -3.11 2.50 0.59
C TRP A 30 -2.24 3.33 1.52
N THR A 31 -1.53 2.64 2.41
CA THR A 31 -0.80 3.27 3.53
C THR A 31 0.70 3.12 3.35
N LYS A 32 1.46 4.01 4.01
CA LYS A 32 2.92 4.02 3.93
C LYS A 32 3.56 2.74 4.48
N GLU A 33 2.95 2.11 5.47
CA GLU A 33 3.45 0.89 6.14
C GLU A 33 3.49 -0.31 5.18
N LYS A 34 2.62 -0.29 4.16
CA LYS A 34 2.52 -1.32 3.13
C LYS A 34 3.19 -0.94 1.81
N SER A 35 3.80 0.24 1.78
CA SER A 35 4.61 0.69 0.65
C SER A 35 5.89 -0.15 0.55
N PRO A 36 6.34 -0.53 -0.66
CA PRO A 36 5.71 -0.24 -1.94
C PRO A 36 4.52 -1.15 -2.27
N TYR A 37 3.56 -0.60 -3.00
CA TYR A 37 2.51 -1.36 -3.68
C TYR A 37 3.02 -1.83 -5.04
N ILE A 38 3.13 -3.14 -5.24
CA ILE A 38 3.60 -3.75 -6.48
C ILE A 38 2.41 -4.09 -7.36
N VAL A 39 2.23 -3.35 -8.44
CA VAL A 39 1.20 -3.62 -9.44
C VAL A 39 1.73 -4.68 -10.41
N ASN A 40 1.36 -5.94 -10.20
CA ASN A 40 1.83 -7.09 -10.98
C ASN A 40 0.78 -7.63 -11.96
N GLY A 41 -0.14 -6.76 -12.36
CA GLY A 41 -1.23 -7.01 -13.29
C GLY A 41 -2.08 -5.75 -13.42
N ASP A 42 -2.99 -5.71 -14.37
CA ASP A 42 -3.90 -4.58 -14.51
C ASP A 42 -4.69 -4.36 -13.21
N ILE A 43 -4.77 -3.11 -12.77
CA ILE A 43 -5.60 -2.71 -11.63
C ILE A 43 -6.73 -1.80 -12.05
N ASN A 44 -7.86 -1.93 -11.37
CA ASN A 44 -9.09 -1.19 -11.66
C ASN A 44 -9.65 -0.65 -10.35
N VAL A 45 -9.92 0.65 -10.27
CA VAL A 45 -10.82 1.22 -9.24
C VAL A 45 -12.24 1.16 -9.80
N PRO A 46 -13.12 0.26 -9.31
CA PRO A 46 -14.44 0.08 -9.90
C PRO A 46 -15.34 1.31 -9.69
N SER A 47 -16.34 1.47 -10.55
CA SER A 47 -17.38 2.50 -10.37
C SER A 47 -18.07 2.34 -9.00
N GLY A 48 -18.34 3.48 -8.33
CA GLY A 48 -18.90 3.50 -6.98
C GLY A 48 -17.92 3.12 -5.86
N LYS A 49 -16.63 2.89 -6.17
CA LYS A 49 -15.57 2.66 -5.18
C LYS A 49 -14.54 3.79 -5.19
N GLY A 50 -13.84 3.94 -4.07
CA GLY A 50 -12.74 4.87 -3.91
C GLY A 50 -11.45 4.15 -3.55
N LEU A 51 -10.34 4.61 -4.12
CA LEU A 51 -8.99 4.31 -3.64
C LEU A 51 -8.37 5.61 -3.13
N GLU A 52 -7.99 5.61 -1.87
CA GLU A 52 -7.24 6.69 -1.23
C GLU A 52 -5.80 6.24 -1.05
N ILE A 53 -4.86 7.07 -1.48
CA ILE A 53 -3.42 6.79 -1.37
C ILE A 53 -2.81 7.85 -0.47
N GLU A 54 -2.31 7.43 0.68
CA GLU A 54 -1.72 8.29 1.70
C GLU A 54 -0.36 8.85 1.25
N GLU A 55 0.08 9.92 1.92
CA GLU A 55 1.37 10.53 1.66
C GLU A 55 2.55 9.55 1.83
N GLY A 56 3.56 9.69 0.98
CA GLY A 56 4.76 8.84 1.02
C GLY A 56 4.58 7.41 0.50
N VAL A 57 3.44 7.07 -0.09
CA VAL A 57 3.24 5.77 -0.76
C VAL A 57 3.98 5.72 -2.10
N LEU A 58 4.68 4.61 -2.33
CA LEU A 58 5.31 4.26 -3.60
C LEU A 58 4.50 3.15 -4.29
N VAL A 59 4.06 3.40 -5.52
CA VAL A 59 3.34 2.46 -6.36
C VAL A 59 4.25 2.08 -7.53
N MET A 60 4.62 0.80 -7.61
CA MET A 60 5.56 0.29 -8.62
C MET A 60 4.84 -0.62 -9.61
N PHE A 61 4.81 -0.21 -10.87
CA PHE A 61 4.18 -0.94 -11.96
C PHE A 61 5.16 -1.89 -12.62
N HIS A 62 4.77 -3.17 -12.69
CA HIS A 62 5.42 -4.11 -13.59
C HIS A 62 5.15 -3.69 -15.04
N GLN A 63 6.05 -4.04 -15.95
CA GLN A 63 5.91 -3.78 -17.38
C GLN A 63 4.57 -4.32 -17.93
N HIS A 64 4.01 -3.58 -18.89
CA HIS A 64 2.76 -3.89 -19.58
C HIS A 64 1.52 -4.01 -18.66
N THR A 65 1.52 -3.31 -17.52
CA THR A 65 0.34 -3.17 -16.65
C THR A 65 -0.36 -1.84 -16.87
N ARG A 66 -1.68 -1.82 -16.60
CA ARG A 66 -2.54 -0.64 -16.73
C ARG A 66 -3.24 -0.33 -15.42
N PHE A 67 -3.49 0.96 -15.21
CA PHE A 67 -4.29 1.44 -14.09
C PHE A 67 -5.55 2.14 -14.62
N PHE A 68 -6.70 1.48 -14.47
CA PHE A 68 -8.00 2.05 -14.83
C PHE A 68 -8.71 2.62 -13.61
N VAL A 69 -9.24 3.83 -13.72
CA VAL A 69 -10.02 4.48 -12.66
C VAL A 69 -11.42 4.76 -13.18
N TYR A 70 -12.37 3.90 -12.83
CA TYR A 70 -13.81 4.08 -13.12
C TYR A 70 -14.58 4.68 -11.94
N GLY A 71 -14.02 4.59 -10.74
CA GLY A 71 -14.51 5.25 -9.53
C GLY A 71 -13.68 6.49 -9.18
N THR A 72 -13.30 6.62 -7.92
CA THR A 72 -12.51 7.75 -7.42
C THR A 72 -11.10 7.32 -7.02
N LEU A 73 -10.10 8.05 -7.49
CA LEU A 73 -8.73 7.96 -7.00
C LEU A 73 -8.38 9.27 -6.28
N ASN A 74 -8.10 9.20 -4.98
CA ASN A 74 -7.62 10.33 -4.20
C ASN A 74 -6.17 10.08 -3.78
N THR A 75 -5.29 11.05 -4.01
CA THR A 75 -3.86 10.97 -3.63
C THR A 75 -3.53 12.13 -2.70
N ASN A 76 -3.13 11.82 -1.47
CA ASN A 76 -2.88 12.82 -0.42
C ASN A 76 -1.38 13.14 -0.27
N GLY A 77 -0.61 13.06 -1.35
CA GLY A 77 0.83 13.36 -1.30
C GLY A 77 1.12 14.82 -0.95
N THR A 78 2.18 15.04 -0.18
CA THR A 78 2.69 16.37 0.17
C THR A 78 4.03 16.65 -0.54
N LEU A 79 4.54 17.88 -0.44
CA LEU A 79 5.86 18.22 -1.00
C LEU A 79 6.98 17.42 -0.32
N ASP A 80 6.86 17.20 1.00
CA ASP A 80 7.83 16.45 1.78
C ASP A 80 7.65 14.92 1.60
N PHE A 81 6.41 14.47 1.41
CA PHE A 81 6.06 13.05 1.25
C PHE A 81 5.14 12.84 0.04
N PRO A 82 5.68 12.84 -1.18
CA PRO A 82 4.88 12.65 -2.38
C PRO A 82 4.34 11.22 -2.47
N VAL A 83 3.18 11.08 -3.12
CA VAL A 83 2.77 9.79 -3.70
C VAL A 83 3.50 9.63 -5.02
N VAL A 84 4.23 8.52 -5.19
CA VAL A 84 5.05 8.27 -6.38
C VAL A 84 4.52 7.07 -7.14
N PHE A 85 4.19 7.27 -8.40
CA PHE A 85 3.90 6.19 -9.36
C PHE A 85 5.10 6.02 -10.29
N THR A 86 5.68 4.83 -10.33
CA THR A 86 6.87 4.53 -11.16
C THR A 86 6.81 3.10 -11.70
N GLY A 87 7.70 2.77 -12.65
CA GLY A 87 7.86 1.41 -13.16
C GLY A 87 9.14 0.72 -12.65
N TYR A 88 9.21 -0.60 -12.77
CA TYR A 88 10.41 -1.43 -12.59
C TYR A 88 10.55 -2.51 -13.67
#